data_AF-A0A7C1PUB9-F1
#
_entry.id   AF-A0A7C1PUB9-F1
#
_cell.length_a   1.000
_cell.length_b   1.000
_cell.length_c   1.000
_cell.angle_alpha   90.00
_cell.angle_beta   90.00
_cell.angle_gamma   90.00
#
_symmetry.space_group_name_H-M   'P 1'
#
loop_
_entity.id
_entity.type
_entity.pdbx_description
1 polymer ?
#
loop_
_entity_poly.entity_id
_entity_poly.type
_entity_poly.pdbx_seq_one_letter_code
_entity_poly.pdbx_strand_id
1 'polypeptide(L)' 'MAVPKKHFTRSKVGKKRSQKGLKKQDIQPCPQCKAPALPHRRCTYCHTYAWSKRTSTT' A
#
# COMPACT_ATOMS: atom_id res chain seq x y z
N MET A 1 -20.98 -32.48 -1.35
CA MET A 1 -20.37 -31.15 -1.59
C MET A 1 -21.48 -30.13 -1.82
N ALA A 2 -21.38 -28.92 -1.27
CA ALA A 2 -22.41 -27.89 -1.47
C ALA A 2 -22.22 -27.19 -2.83
N VAL A 3 -23.26 -27.19 -3.66
CA VAL A 3 -23.25 -26.55 -4.99
C VAL A 3 -24.26 -25.41 -5.01
N PRO A 4 -23.96 -24.25 -5.61
CA PRO A 4 -24.92 -23.16 -5.78
C PRO A 4 -26.15 -23.64 -6.56
N LYS A 5 -27.35 -23.45 -6.01
CA LYS A 5 -28.60 -23.82 -6.69
C LYS A 5 -28.97 -22.89 -7.84
N LYS A 6 -28.55 -21.61 -7.78
CA LYS A 6 -28.86 -20.57 -8.77
C LYS A 6 -27.68 -19.63 -8.96
N HIS A 7 -27.58 -19.04 -10.14
CA HIS A 7 -26.64 -17.97 -10.44
C HIS A 7 -26.96 -16.70 -9.62
N PHE A 8 -25.93 -15.97 -9.18
CA PHE A 8 -26.12 -14.72 -8.45
C PHE A 8 -26.47 -13.57 -9.40
N THR A 9 -27.52 -12.81 -9.06
CA THR A 9 -27.91 -11.64 -9.87
C THR A 9 -26.81 -10.59 -9.95
N ARG A 10 -26.78 -9.79 -11.03
CA ARG A 10 -25.80 -8.70 -11.20
C ARG A 10 -25.78 -7.76 -9.99
N SER A 11 -26.95 -7.44 -9.44
CA SER A 11 -27.08 -6.61 -8.22
C SER A 11 -26.42 -7.25 -7.00
N LYS A 12 -26.63 -8.56 -6.76
CA LYS A 12 -26.02 -9.27 -5.62
C LYS A 12 -24.51 -9.35 -5.73
N VAL A 13 -23.98 -9.58 -6.93
CA VAL A 13 -22.53 -9.58 -7.19
C VAL A 13 -21.95 -8.17 -6.99
N GLY A 14 -22.61 -7.13 -7.50
CA GLY A 14 -22.19 -5.73 -7.34
C GLY A 14 -22.14 -5.31 -5.86
N LYS A 15 -23.21 -5.58 -5.11
CA LYS A 15 -23.27 -5.33 -3.65
C LYS A 15 -22.18 -6.08 -2.88
N LYS A 16 -21.82 -7.29 -3.28
CA LYS A 16 -20.71 -8.04 -2.65
C LYS A 16 -19.34 -7.40 -2.97
N ARG A 17 -19.18 -6.79 -4.15
CA ARG A 17 -17.90 -6.17 -4.59
C ARG A 17 -17.73 -4.74 -4.10
N SER A 18 -18.79 -4.05 -3.68
CA SER A 18 -18.71 -2.64 -3.25
C SER A 18 -17.77 -2.42 -2.06
N GLN A 19 -17.60 -3.41 -1.20
CA GLN A 19 -16.70 -3.35 -0.04
C GLN A 19 -15.22 -3.62 -0.40
N LYS A 20 -14.92 -4.04 -1.63
CA LYS A 20 -13.58 -4.46 -2.05
C LYS A 20 -12.75 -3.34 -2.71
N GLY A 21 -13.06 -2.08 -2.40
CA GLY A 21 -12.27 -0.94 -2.86
C GLY A 21 -10.89 -0.90 -2.19
N LEU A 22 -9.82 -0.74 -2.97
CA LEU A 22 -8.49 -0.54 -2.42
C LEU A 22 -8.38 0.86 -1.80
N LYS A 23 -7.77 0.95 -0.60
CA LYS A 23 -7.43 2.22 0.02
C LYS A 23 -6.10 2.74 -0.54
N LYS A 24 -5.99 4.05 -0.72
CA LYS A 24 -4.71 4.69 -1.07
C LYS A 24 -3.73 4.53 0.09
N GLN A 25 -2.46 4.36 -0.23
CA GLN A 25 -1.39 4.35 0.76
C GLN A 25 -0.90 5.77 1.00
N ASP A 26 -0.58 6.07 2.26
CA ASP A 26 0.02 7.35 2.64
C ASP A 26 1.49 7.35 2.23
N ILE A 27 1.82 8.17 1.24
CA ILE A 27 3.18 8.35 0.74
C ILE A 27 3.65 9.73 1.18
N GLN A 28 4.79 9.78 1.86
CA GLN A 28 5.42 11.01 2.32
C GLN A 28 6.80 11.17 1.67
N PRO A 29 7.25 12.40 1.41
CA PRO A 29 8.59 12.62 0.88
C PRO A 29 9.65 12.26 1.92
N CYS A 30 10.68 11.53 1.51
CA CYS A 30 11.82 11.23 2.37
C CYS A 30 12.62 12.53 2.69
N PRO A 31 12.97 12.80 3.96
CA PRO A 31 13.67 14.03 4.34
C PRO A 31 15.10 14.14 3.76
N GLN A 32 15.73 13.03 3.37
CA GLN A 32 17.09 13.04 2.85
C GLN A 32 17.16 13.10 1.31
N CYS A 33 16.35 12.31 0.62
CA CYS A 33 16.44 12.17 -0.84
C CYS A 33 15.21 12.71 -1.59
N LYS A 34 14.18 13.21 -0.88
CA LYS A 34 12.90 13.70 -1.41
C LYS A 34 12.11 12.67 -2.25
N ALA A 35 12.55 11.42 -2.30
CA ALA A 35 11.83 10.33 -2.97
C ALA A 35 10.56 9.94 -2.18
N PRO A 36 9.53 9.40 -2.85
CA PRO A 36 8.33 8.90 -2.19
C PRO A 36 8.68 7.73 -1.27
N ALA A 37 8.31 7.84 0.00
CA ALA A 37 8.55 6.82 1.01
C ALA A 37 7.25 6.51 1.80
N LEU A 38 7.16 5.27 2.28
CA LEU A 38 6.11 4.88 3.21
C LEU A 38 6.54 5.30 4.63
N PRO A 39 5.62 5.83 5.46
CA PRO A 39 5.92 6.13 6.86
C PRO A 39 6.30 4.85 7.61
N HIS A 40 7.17 4.99 8.61
CA HIS A 40 7.69 3.89 9.45
C HIS A 40 8.44 2.77 8.70
N ARG A 41 8.78 2.97 7.43
CA ARG A 41 9.62 2.06 6.64
C ARG A 41 10.93 2.74 6.25
N ARG A 42 11.97 1.93 6.06
CA ARG A 42 13.24 2.38 5.48
C ARG A 42 13.01 2.84 4.04
N CYS A 43 13.54 4.00 3.67
CA CYS A 43 13.44 4.45 2.27
C CYS A 43 14.21 3.49 1.35
N THR A 44 13.61 3.11 0.22
CA THR A 44 14.23 2.20 -0.77
C THR A 44 15.38 2.84 -1.52
N TYR A 45 15.41 4.16 -1.65
CA TYR A 45 16.43 4.90 -2.41
C TYR A 45 17.67 5.21 -1.56
N CYS A 46 17.47 5.78 -0.37
CA CYS A 46 18.58 6.19 0.48
C CYS A 46 18.92 5.19 1.59
N HIS A 47 18.11 4.14 1.75
CA HIS A 47 18.29 3.15 2.79
C HIS A 47 18.50 3.78 4.18
N THR A 48 17.80 4.87 4.50
CA THR A 48 17.82 5.46 5.84
C THR A 48 16.46 5.31 6.52
N TYR A 49 16.52 5.19 7.85
CA TYR A 49 15.36 5.18 8.73
C TYR A 49 15.46 6.43 9.63
N ALA A 50 14.46 7.29 9.57
CA ALA A 50 14.43 8.58 10.29
C ALA A 50 15.70 9.44 10.08
N TRP A 51 15.96 10.40 10.97
CA TRP A 51 17.01 11.43 10.89
C TRP A 51 18.47 10.93 10.75
N SER A 52 18.69 9.61 10.71
CA SER A 52 20.01 9.03 10.51
C SER A 52 20.56 9.41 9.13
N LYS A 53 21.66 10.15 9.12
CA LYS A 53 22.33 10.59 7.90
C LYS A 53 23.20 9.43 7.41
N ARG A 54 23.23 9.17 6.10
CA ARG A 54 24.33 8.38 5.50
C ARG A 54 25.64 9.17 5.70
N THR A 55 26.48 8.76 6.65
CA THR A 55 27.90 9.13 6.62
C THR A 55 28.53 8.31 5.49
N SER A 56 28.97 8.98 4.43
CA SER A 56 29.80 8.37 3.40
C SER A 56 31.10 7.86 4.03
N THR A 57 31.21 6.55 4.24
CA THR A 57 32.50 5.92 4.48
C THR A 57 32.98 5.41 3.12
N THR A 58 34.16 5.90 2.75
CA THR A 58 34.95 5.71 1.52
C THR A 58 34.66 4.47 0.70
#